data_AF-A0A961NSL6-F1
#
_entry.id   AF-A0A961NSL6-F1
#
_cell.length_a   1.000
_cell.length_b   1.000
_cell.length_c   1.000
_cell.angle_alpha   90.00
_cell.angle_beta   90.00
_cell.angle_gamma   90.00
#
_symmetry.space_group_name_H-M   'P 1'
#
loop_
_entity.id
_entity.type
_entity.pdbx_description
1 polymer ?
#
loop_
_entity_poly.entity_id
_entity_poly.type
_entity_poly.pdbx_seq_one_letter_code
_entity_poly.pdbx_strand_id
1 'polypeptide(L)'
;MCRRTLILGFLLPVLALAAVGPTAAQTANTRGLPDPYYPQQPQGQLRLNYYYDRSGQWVKFSDWIPFRQNQYEPRFLEDFYQLYGLPHHYNVPEVKESIYFLVQSLTHRFRHPRDALCKIETEEQYHKYRLLMHMHINLLIMRMYLRLGSLFDKRHLYFHDLDVADDLEVSFLIARTYYNEARTYWAQAVRYAGQAADYRFELDLPQIETERYQIMTGRLNFDRIIERHLYQVEAKLGVTTEFLDREGRPRPVRQLMQDDMEAFHNEAPSPLSPPVLNPHWQEQPLFPNDEQVPIFEDETASENVQ
;
A
#
# COMPACT_ATOMS: atom_id res chain seq x y z
N MET A 1 77.05 -24.77 -16.72
CA MET A 1 76.98 -26.06 -17.45
C MET A 1 75.76 -26.81 -16.91
N CYS A 2 74.62 -26.78 -17.58
CA CYS A 2 74.20 -27.59 -18.73
C CYS A 2 73.36 -28.81 -18.28
N ARG A 3 72.06 -28.80 -18.68
CA ARG A 3 71.11 -29.92 -18.86
C ARG A 3 70.54 -30.56 -17.57
N ARG A 4 69.29 -31.02 -17.50
CA ARG A 4 68.24 -31.25 -18.51
C ARG A 4 66.88 -31.38 -17.81
N THR A 5 65.88 -30.78 -18.45
CA THR A 5 64.46 -31.15 -18.56
C THR A 5 64.01 -32.52 -18.03
N LEU A 6 62.88 -32.52 -17.29
CA LEU A 6 61.82 -33.51 -17.45
C LEU A 6 60.47 -32.90 -17.02
N ILE A 7 59.63 -32.67 -18.03
CA ILE A 7 58.23 -32.26 -17.96
C ILE A 7 57.43 -33.54 -17.74
N LEU A 8 56.66 -33.64 -16.66
CA LEU A 8 55.64 -34.67 -16.52
C LEU A 8 54.28 -33.98 -16.58
N GLY A 9 53.65 -34.08 -17.76
CA GLY A 9 52.30 -33.62 -18.01
C GLY A 9 51.30 -34.54 -17.31
N PHE A 10 50.52 -33.97 -16.39
CA PHE A 10 49.32 -34.62 -15.88
C PHE A 10 48.13 -34.15 -16.72
N LEU A 11 47.74 -35.03 -17.64
CA LEU A 11 46.46 -35.03 -18.34
C LEU A 11 45.35 -35.23 -17.29
N LEU A 12 44.57 -34.17 -17.04
CA LEU A 12 43.27 -34.28 -16.36
C LEU A 12 42.16 -34.15 -17.42
N PRO A 13 41.14 -35.02 -17.36
CA PRO A 13 40.15 -35.17 -18.42
C PRO A 13 39.16 -33.99 -18.42
N VAL A 14 38.90 -33.51 -19.64
CA VAL A 14 37.79 -32.61 -19.98
C VAL A 14 36.49 -33.33 -19.65
N LEU A 15 35.91 -33.01 -18.50
CA LEU A 15 34.57 -33.45 -18.13
C LEU A 15 33.60 -32.35 -18.58
N ALA A 16 32.96 -32.61 -19.72
CA ALA A 16 31.87 -31.82 -20.26
C ALA A 16 30.71 -31.82 -19.27
N LEU A 17 30.58 -30.74 -18.49
CA LEU A 17 29.40 -30.50 -17.67
C LEU A 17 28.44 -29.64 -18.50
N ALA A 18 27.26 -30.23 -18.74
CA ALA A 18 26.18 -29.69 -19.53
C ALA A 18 25.85 -28.23 -19.18
N ALA A 19 25.62 -27.43 -20.22
CA ALA A 19 25.02 -26.12 -20.13
C ALA A 19 23.62 -26.24 -19.51
N VAL A 20 23.55 -26.02 -18.20
CA VAL A 20 22.30 -25.74 -17.49
C VAL A 20 21.94 -24.30 -17.86
N GLY A 21 21.00 -24.16 -18.80
CA GLY A 21 20.38 -22.86 -19.09
C GLY A 21 19.77 -22.27 -17.82
N PRO A 22 19.61 -20.93 -17.73
CA PRO A 22 18.93 -20.33 -16.60
C PRO A 22 17.48 -20.82 -16.60
N THR A 23 17.21 -21.79 -15.74
CA THR A 23 15.86 -22.14 -15.31
C THR A 23 15.26 -20.88 -14.73
N ALA A 24 14.16 -20.43 -15.34
CA ALA A 24 13.33 -19.38 -14.82
C ALA A 24 13.13 -19.66 -13.33
N ALA A 25 13.59 -18.73 -12.49
CA ALA A 25 13.38 -18.77 -11.06
C ALA A 25 11.87 -18.81 -10.83
N GLN A 26 11.35 -20.01 -10.56
CA GLN A 26 10.09 -20.17 -9.89
C GLN A 26 10.32 -19.64 -8.49
N THR A 27 9.97 -18.36 -8.30
CA THR A 27 9.86 -17.75 -6.99
C THR A 27 8.98 -18.63 -6.12
N ALA A 28 9.56 -19.05 -5.01
CA ALA A 28 8.90 -19.77 -3.96
C ALA A 28 7.58 -19.09 -3.59
N ASN A 29 6.50 -19.87 -3.61
CA ASN A 29 5.25 -19.54 -2.92
C ASN A 29 5.55 -19.42 -1.42
N THR A 30 6.00 -18.25 -0.98
CA THR A 30 5.71 -17.80 0.38
C THR A 30 4.19 -17.69 0.48
N ARG A 31 3.59 -18.35 1.47
CA ARG A 31 2.17 -18.21 1.83
C ARG A 31 1.92 -16.76 2.31
N GLY A 32 1.92 -15.82 1.38
CA GLY A 32 1.33 -14.50 1.57
C GLY A 32 -0.16 -14.66 1.35
N LEU A 33 -0.95 -14.41 2.39
CA LEU A 33 -2.39 -14.27 2.24
C LEU A 33 -2.61 -13.07 1.30
N PRO A 34 -3.26 -13.23 0.14
CA PRO A 34 -3.59 -12.09 -0.72
C PRO A 34 -4.56 -11.18 0.04
N ASP A 35 -4.19 -9.91 0.23
CA ASP A 35 -5.05 -8.89 0.85
C ASP A 35 -6.34 -8.74 0.03
N PRO A 36 -7.53 -9.13 0.55
CA PRO A 36 -8.76 -9.17 -0.22
C PRO A 36 -9.32 -7.78 -0.55
N TYR A 37 -8.75 -6.72 0.03
CA TYR A 37 -9.29 -5.36 -0.08
C TYR A 37 -8.64 -4.51 -1.18
N TYR A 38 -7.51 -4.92 -1.77
CA TYR A 38 -6.83 -4.13 -2.82
C TYR A 38 -6.21 -4.96 -3.95
N PRO A 39 -6.33 -4.52 -5.23
CA PRO A 39 -5.59 -5.13 -6.33
C PRO A 39 -4.08 -4.90 -6.15
N GLN A 40 -3.27 -5.96 -6.32
CA GLN A 40 -1.79 -5.92 -6.16
C GLN A 40 -1.06 -5.07 -7.20
N GLN A 41 -1.79 -4.61 -8.22
CA GLN A 41 -1.35 -3.55 -9.12
C GLN A 41 -2.42 -2.46 -9.06
N PRO A 42 -2.13 -1.25 -8.56
CA PRO A 42 -3.00 -0.13 -8.84
C PRO A 42 -2.98 0.08 -10.35
N GLN A 43 -3.99 -0.38 -11.08
CA GLN A 43 -4.31 0.12 -12.41
C GLN A 43 -4.93 1.53 -12.25
N GLY A 44 -4.19 2.41 -11.59
CA GLY A 44 -4.59 3.77 -11.29
C GLY A 44 -4.00 4.70 -12.32
N GLN A 45 -4.75 5.04 -13.36
CA GLN A 45 -4.66 6.40 -13.86
C GLN A 45 -5.25 7.30 -12.79
N LEU A 46 -4.52 8.35 -12.39
CA LEU A 46 -5.03 9.43 -11.54
C LEU A 46 -6.39 9.90 -12.07
N ARG A 47 -7.49 9.45 -11.45
CA ARG A 47 -8.83 9.92 -11.76
C ARG A 47 -9.11 11.14 -10.91
N LEU A 48 -8.79 12.32 -11.44
CA LEU A 48 -9.50 13.53 -11.04
C LEU A 48 -10.94 13.41 -11.56
N ASN A 49 -11.88 13.25 -10.64
CA ASN A 49 -13.30 13.27 -10.96
C ASN A 49 -13.69 14.68 -11.44
N TYR A 50 -13.70 14.87 -12.76
CA TYR A 50 -14.67 15.74 -13.42
C TYR A 50 -15.11 15.03 -14.70
N TYR A 51 -16.36 14.58 -14.70
CA TYR A 51 -17.03 14.18 -15.93
C TYR A 51 -17.18 15.41 -16.81
N TYR A 52 -16.34 15.51 -17.83
CA TYR A 52 -16.64 16.32 -19.00
C TYR A 52 -16.79 15.37 -20.18
N ASP A 53 -17.97 15.40 -20.77
CA ASP A 53 -18.23 14.78 -22.05
C ASP A 53 -17.22 15.34 -23.06
N ARG A 54 -16.31 14.49 -23.55
CA ARG A 54 -15.23 14.90 -24.47
C ARG A 54 -15.75 15.26 -25.87
N SER A 55 -17.07 15.16 -26.09
CA SER A 55 -17.73 15.41 -27.38
C SER A 55 -18.41 16.79 -27.49
N GLY A 56 -18.25 17.65 -26.47
CA GLY A 56 -19.13 18.80 -26.24
C GLY A 56 -19.29 19.83 -27.36
N GLN A 57 -20.54 20.05 -27.78
CA GLN A 57 -21.03 21.32 -28.36
C GLN A 57 -21.33 22.39 -27.28
N TRP A 58 -21.38 22.01 -26.00
CA TRP A 58 -21.92 22.85 -24.92
C TRP A 58 -21.06 22.87 -23.65
N VAL A 59 -19.76 23.13 -23.78
CA VAL A 59 -18.84 23.33 -22.64
C VAL A 59 -18.56 24.82 -22.47
N LYS A 60 -18.56 25.32 -21.22
CA LYS A 60 -18.21 26.71 -20.90
C LYS A 60 -16.75 26.97 -21.32
N PHE A 61 -16.46 28.13 -21.90
CA PHE A 61 -15.12 28.47 -22.40
C PHE A 61 -13.99 28.29 -21.37
N SER A 62 -14.28 28.46 -20.06
CA SER A 62 -13.34 28.21 -18.96
C SER A 62 -12.85 26.77 -18.87
N ASP A 63 -13.69 25.81 -19.25
CA ASP A 63 -13.42 24.38 -19.17
C ASP A 63 -12.79 23.87 -20.49
N TRP A 64 -12.81 24.69 -21.55
CA TRP A 64 -12.14 24.45 -22.84
C TRP A 64 -10.67 24.87 -22.84
N ILE A 65 -10.18 25.55 -21.80
CA ILE A 65 -8.74 25.78 -21.64
C ILE A 65 -8.12 24.40 -21.40
N PRO A 66 -7.30 23.85 -22.31
CA PRO A 66 -6.58 22.63 -22.01
C PRO A 66 -5.64 22.97 -20.85
N PHE A 67 -6.01 22.57 -19.63
CA PHE A 67 -5.05 22.48 -18.55
C PHE A 67 -4.03 21.44 -19.00
N ARG A 68 -2.93 21.88 -19.62
CA ARG A 68 -1.68 21.14 -19.50
C ARG A 68 -1.31 21.22 -18.03
N GLN A 69 -1.93 20.36 -17.22
CA GLN A 69 -1.31 19.92 -15.99
C GLN A 69 0.00 19.29 -16.45
N ASN A 70 1.10 20.03 -16.35
CA ASN A 70 2.41 19.45 -16.56
C ASN A 70 2.52 18.36 -15.49
N GLN A 71 2.35 17.10 -15.90
CA GLN A 71 2.55 15.96 -15.02
C GLN A 71 4.02 16.03 -14.61
N TYR A 72 4.25 16.38 -13.34
CA TYR A 72 5.60 16.45 -12.82
C TYR A 72 6.06 15.02 -12.56
N GLU A 73 6.94 14.52 -13.43
CA GLU A 73 7.56 13.21 -13.27
C GLU A 73 8.86 13.38 -12.47
N PRO A 74 8.92 12.91 -11.20
CA PRO A 74 10.13 12.99 -10.40
C PRO A 74 11.23 12.13 -11.02
N ARG A 75 12.41 12.73 -11.27
CA ARG A 75 13.53 12.04 -11.92
C ARG A 75 14.61 11.68 -10.91
N PHE A 76 14.88 12.61 -10.00
CA PHE A 76 15.93 12.49 -9.00
C PHE A 76 15.35 12.19 -7.62
N LEU A 77 16.19 11.62 -6.75
CA LEU A 77 15.82 11.32 -5.36
C LEU A 77 15.30 12.56 -4.62
N GLU A 78 15.91 13.73 -4.85
CA GLU A 78 15.48 15.00 -4.26
C GLU A 78 14.04 15.39 -4.64
N ASP A 79 13.60 15.04 -5.86
CA ASP A 79 12.26 15.36 -6.36
C ASP A 79 11.22 14.59 -5.55
N PHE A 80 11.46 13.29 -5.32
CA PHE A 80 10.63 12.45 -4.47
C PHE A 80 10.60 12.97 -3.03
N TYR A 81 11.74 13.37 -2.50
CA TYR A 81 11.82 13.94 -1.16
C TYR A 81 10.98 15.22 -1.02
N GLN A 82 11.04 16.13 -2.00
CA GLN A 82 10.25 17.36 -1.97
C GLN A 82 8.74 17.11 -2.06
N LEU A 83 8.32 16.11 -2.85
CA LEU A 83 6.90 15.78 -3.04
C LEU A 83 6.32 14.97 -1.87
N TYR A 84 7.02 13.92 -1.46
CA TYR A 84 6.52 12.90 -0.54
C TYR A 84 7.14 12.95 0.85
N GLY A 85 8.12 13.83 1.09
CA GLY A 85 8.77 13.99 2.39
C GLY A 85 7.97 14.80 3.42
N LEU A 86 6.88 15.46 2.99
CA LEU A 86 6.01 16.23 3.86
C LEU A 86 5.15 15.31 4.74
N PRO A 87 4.76 15.75 5.96
CA PRO A 87 3.85 15.00 6.80
C PRO A 87 2.47 14.93 6.13
N HIS A 88 2.03 13.72 5.81
CA HIS A 88 0.71 13.48 5.24
C HIS A 88 -0.36 13.59 6.33
N HIS A 89 -1.58 13.92 5.93
CA HIS A 89 -2.72 13.89 6.83
C HIS A 89 -3.01 12.46 7.31
N TYR A 90 -4.01 12.28 8.17
CA TYR A 90 -4.36 11.00 8.80
C TYR A 90 -4.80 9.89 7.81
N ASN A 91 -4.71 10.12 6.49
CA ASN A 91 -5.23 9.26 5.45
C ASN A 91 -4.26 8.10 5.11
N VAL A 92 -4.74 6.86 5.24
CA VAL A 92 -3.95 5.64 5.03
C VAL A 92 -3.42 5.50 3.59
N PRO A 93 -4.23 5.63 2.52
CA PRO A 93 -3.75 5.53 1.14
C PRO A 93 -2.64 6.52 0.82
N GLU A 94 -2.78 7.77 1.25
CA GLU A 94 -1.76 8.80 1.05
C GLU A 94 -0.43 8.41 1.70
N VAL A 95 -0.44 7.97 2.97
CA VAL A 95 0.78 7.52 3.66
C VAL A 95 1.43 6.32 2.95
N LYS A 96 0.62 5.37 2.47
CA LYS A 96 1.13 4.21 1.72
C LYS A 96 1.76 4.62 0.40
N GLU A 97 1.14 5.57 -0.30
CA GLU A 97 1.66 6.14 -1.55
C GLU A 97 3.01 6.83 -1.32
N SER A 98 3.14 7.64 -0.27
CA SER A 98 4.41 8.28 0.08
C SER A 98 5.48 7.25 0.40
N ILE A 99 5.16 6.22 1.20
CA ILE A 99 6.10 5.13 1.50
C ILE A 99 6.58 4.48 0.21
N TYR A 100 5.67 4.13 -0.69
CA TYR A 100 6.01 3.51 -1.98
C TYR A 100 6.99 4.37 -2.77
N PHE A 101 6.68 5.66 -2.95
CA PHE A 101 7.54 6.55 -3.72
C PHE A 101 8.86 6.88 -3.04
N LEU A 102 8.89 6.99 -1.71
CA LEU A 102 10.14 7.21 -0.97
C LEU A 102 11.04 5.97 -1.01
N VAL A 103 10.48 4.76 -0.93
CA VAL A 103 11.24 3.51 -1.11
C VAL A 103 11.81 3.45 -2.52
N GLN A 104 11.01 3.80 -3.53
CA GLN A 104 11.49 3.87 -4.90
C GLN A 104 12.61 4.91 -5.04
N SER A 105 12.49 6.07 -4.40
CA SER A 105 13.48 7.16 -4.46
C SER A 105 14.89 6.74 -4.06
N LEU A 106 15.02 5.78 -3.13
CA LEU A 106 16.32 5.25 -2.70
C LEU A 106 17.12 4.58 -3.82
N THR A 107 16.44 4.14 -4.90
CA THR A 107 17.06 3.54 -6.08
C THR A 107 17.43 4.56 -7.16
N HIS A 108 16.87 5.77 -7.08
CA HIS A 108 17.08 6.82 -8.07
C HIS A 108 18.41 7.53 -7.89
N ARG A 109 18.85 8.22 -8.94
CA ARG A 109 20.10 9.00 -8.93
C ARG A 109 19.87 10.33 -8.22
N PHE A 110 20.92 10.84 -7.59
CA PHE A 110 20.94 12.20 -7.05
C PHE A 110 21.05 13.24 -8.16
N ARG A 111 20.58 14.46 -7.87
CA ARG A 111 20.84 15.63 -8.73
C ARG A 111 22.34 15.92 -8.82
N HIS A 112 22.72 16.61 -9.90
CA HIS A 112 24.07 17.15 -10.04
C HIS A 112 24.37 18.10 -8.85
N PRO A 113 25.60 18.15 -8.30
CA PRO A 113 25.93 18.98 -7.13
C PRO A 113 25.53 20.46 -7.24
N ARG A 114 25.51 20.98 -8.48
CA ARG A 114 25.05 22.35 -8.80
C ARG A 114 23.58 22.60 -8.44
N ASP A 115 22.74 21.57 -8.59
CA ASP A 115 21.28 21.64 -8.42
C ASP A 115 20.82 20.92 -7.13
N ALA A 116 21.75 20.69 -6.21
CA ALA A 116 21.46 20.11 -4.90
C ALA A 116 20.66 21.09 -4.02
N LEU A 117 20.07 20.57 -2.94
CA LEU A 117 19.24 21.38 -2.04
C LEU A 117 20.02 22.42 -1.23
N CYS A 118 21.32 22.19 -1.03
CA CYS A 118 22.23 23.11 -0.35
C CYS A 118 23.39 23.47 -1.26
N LYS A 119 24.14 24.52 -0.92
CA LYS A 119 25.36 24.88 -1.64
C LYS A 119 26.44 23.82 -1.37
N ILE A 120 27.04 23.29 -2.43
CA ILE A 120 28.09 22.27 -2.37
C ILE A 120 29.30 22.76 -3.16
N GLU A 121 30.44 22.85 -2.48
CA GLU A 121 31.70 23.35 -3.04
C GLU A 121 32.71 22.22 -3.28
N THR A 122 32.70 21.18 -2.45
CA THR A 122 33.66 20.07 -2.49
C THR A 122 32.99 18.71 -2.72
N GLU A 123 33.76 17.74 -3.22
CA GLU A 123 33.26 16.37 -3.42
C GLU A 123 32.90 15.68 -2.09
N GLU A 124 33.66 15.95 -1.02
CA GLU A 124 33.37 15.42 0.31
C GLU A 124 32.02 15.93 0.84
N GLN A 125 31.71 17.21 0.62
CA GLN A 125 30.40 17.78 0.94
C GLN A 125 29.28 17.08 0.17
N TYR A 126 29.51 16.79 -1.12
CA TYR A 126 28.53 16.05 -1.93
C TYR A 126 28.31 14.62 -1.44
N HIS A 127 29.38 13.93 -1.02
CA HIS A 127 29.25 12.59 -0.46
C HIS A 127 28.47 12.63 0.87
N LYS A 128 28.81 13.53 1.79
CA LYS A 128 28.08 13.72 3.04
C LYS A 128 26.61 14.04 2.79
N TYR A 129 26.31 14.91 1.84
CA TYR A 129 24.96 15.27 1.43
C TYR A 129 24.14 14.03 1.03
N ARG A 130 24.69 13.14 0.20
CA ARG A 130 24.00 11.90 -0.21
C ARG A 130 23.70 10.99 0.99
N LEU A 131 24.65 10.86 1.92
CA LEU A 131 24.46 10.09 3.15
C LEU A 131 23.35 10.68 4.03
N LEU A 132 23.33 12.01 4.21
CA LEU A 132 22.30 12.71 4.96
C LEU A 132 20.91 12.54 4.34
N MET A 133 20.81 12.64 3.01
CA MET A 133 19.54 12.45 2.30
C MET A 133 19.02 11.02 2.44
N HIS A 134 19.88 10.01 2.27
CA HIS A 134 19.49 8.62 2.51
C HIS A 134 19.07 8.39 3.97
N MET A 135 19.82 8.94 4.93
CA MET A 135 19.47 8.85 6.35
C MET A 135 18.09 9.44 6.63
N HIS A 136 17.82 10.65 6.11
CA HIS A 136 16.58 11.36 6.36
C HIS A 136 15.37 10.69 5.70
N ILE A 137 15.49 10.21 4.45
CA ILE A 137 14.42 9.47 3.77
C ILE A 137 14.08 8.18 4.53
N ASN A 138 15.08 7.42 4.97
CA ASN A 138 14.85 6.23 5.78
C ASN A 138 14.14 6.56 7.11
N LEU A 139 14.48 7.71 7.73
CA LEU A 139 13.82 8.18 8.93
C LEU A 139 12.34 8.54 8.68
N LEU A 140 12.03 9.17 7.54
CA LEU A 140 10.66 9.50 7.14
C LEU A 140 9.83 8.24 6.88
N ILE A 141 10.37 7.29 6.10
CA ILE A 141 9.72 6.00 5.83
C ILE A 141 9.41 5.27 7.14
N MET A 142 10.37 5.21 8.05
CA MET A 142 10.18 4.61 9.38
C MET A 142 9.05 5.28 10.17
N ARG A 143 9.01 6.63 10.21
CA ARG A 143 7.94 7.38 10.89
C ARG A 143 6.56 7.08 10.28
N MET A 144 6.48 6.92 8.97
CA MET A 144 5.24 6.56 8.27
C MET A 144 4.80 5.12 8.59
N TYR A 145 5.73 4.16 8.66
CA TYR A 145 5.40 2.80 9.10
C TYR A 145 4.95 2.74 10.56
N LEU A 146 5.62 3.46 11.46
CA LEU A 146 5.16 3.61 12.86
C LEU A 146 3.73 4.17 12.91
N ARG A 147 3.44 5.16 12.05
CA ARG A 147 2.12 5.74 11.93
C ARG A 147 1.10 4.71 11.47
N LEU A 148 1.37 3.96 10.41
CA LEU A 148 0.50 2.89 9.93
C LEU A 148 0.25 1.84 11.02
N GLY A 149 1.31 1.37 11.69
CA GLY A 149 1.19 0.42 12.80
C GLY A 149 0.26 0.94 13.90
N SER A 150 0.36 2.23 14.26
CA SER A 150 -0.51 2.83 15.29
C SER A 150 -2.00 2.91 14.93
N LEU A 151 -2.36 2.80 13.65
CA LEU A 151 -3.76 2.78 13.22
C LEU A 151 -4.41 1.40 13.42
N PHE A 152 -3.62 0.34 13.28
CA PHE A 152 -4.06 -1.05 13.48
C PHE A 152 -3.83 -1.54 14.92
N ASP A 153 -2.99 -0.84 15.70
CA ASP A 153 -2.76 -1.14 17.10
C ASP A 153 -3.77 -0.43 18.02
N LYS A 154 -4.75 -1.19 18.52
CA LYS A 154 -5.66 -0.72 19.56
C LYS A 154 -4.92 -0.50 20.87
N ARG A 155 -5.00 0.72 21.44
CA ARG A 155 -4.23 1.13 22.63
C ARG A 155 -4.37 0.20 23.85
N HIS A 156 -5.61 -0.18 24.19
CA HIS A 156 -5.92 -1.05 25.32
C HIS A 156 -6.89 -2.14 24.85
N LEU A 157 -6.66 -3.38 25.28
CA LEU A 157 -7.52 -4.53 25.01
C LEU A 157 -8.35 -4.83 26.27
N TYR A 158 -9.67 -4.67 26.18
CA TYR A 158 -10.61 -4.97 27.27
C TYR A 158 -11.35 -6.29 27.03
N PHE A 159 -12.06 -6.77 28.06
CA PHE A 159 -12.80 -8.04 27.98
C PHE A 159 -13.91 -8.03 26.90
N HIS A 160 -14.61 -6.91 26.72
CA HIS A 160 -15.69 -6.77 25.73
C HIS A 160 -15.15 -6.62 24.30
N ASP A 161 -13.85 -6.39 24.14
CA ASP A 161 -13.23 -6.33 22.81
C ASP A 161 -13.03 -7.74 22.23
N LEU A 162 -12.99 -8.76 23.09
CA LEU A 162 -12.85 -10.16 22.68
C LEU A 162 -14.06 -10.65 21.86
N ASP A 163 -15.19 -9.95 21.94
CA ASP A 163 -16.35 -10.18 21.08
C ASP A 163 -16.02 -9.95 19.60
N VAL A 164 -14.93 -9.24 19.28
CA VAL A 164 -14.42 -9.02 17.92
C VAL A 164 -12.97 -9.54 17.79
N ALA A 165 -12.62 -10.60 18.54
CA ALA A 165 -11.25 -11.12 18.60
C ALA A 165 -10.67 -11.52 17.24
N ASP A 166 -11.49 -12.04 16.31
CA ASP A 166 -11.02 -12.45 14.98
C ASP A 166 -10.43 -11.26 14.18
N ASP A 167 -11.11 -10.11 14.16
CA ASP A 167 -10.63 -8.93 13.43
C ASP A 167 -9.47 -8.25 14.16
N LEU A 168 -9.49 -8.30 15.50
CA LEU A 168 -8.40 -7.77 16.32
C LEU A 168 -7.11 -8.56 16.09
N GLU A 169 -7.17 -9.88 16.00
CA GLU A 169 -6.00 -10.71 15.67
C GLU A 169 -5.40 -10.27 14.33
N VAL A 170 -6.23 -10.15 13.28
CA VAL A 170 -5.79 -9.67 11.96
C VAL A 170 -5.18 -8.27 12.04
N SER A 171 -5.82 -7.35 12.76
CA SER A 171 -5.33 -5.98 12.94
C SER A 171 -3.97 -5.96 13.64
N PHE A 172 -3.79 -6.74 14.71
CA PHE A 172 -2.53 -6.83 15.42
C PHE A 172 -1.42 -7.49 14.60
N LEU A 173 -1.75 -8.50 13.78
CA LEU A 173 -0.80 -9.08 12.82
C LEU A 173 -0.30 -8.03 11.82
N ILE A 174 -1.20 -7.20 11.29
CA ILE A 174 -0.87 -6.08 10.40
C ILE A 174 -0.01 -5.02 11.13
N ALA A 175 -0.35 -4.67 12.37
CA ALA A 175 0.46 -3.75 13.16
C ALA A 175 1.89 -4.27 13.36
N ARG A 176 2.02 -5.57 13.67
CA ARG A 176 3.32 -6.25 13.85
C ARG A 176 4.17 -6.19 12.59
N THR A 177 3.59 -6.41 11.40
CA THR A 177 4.37 -6.32 10.14
C THR A 177 4.90 -4.91 9.93
N TYR A 178 4.06 -3.87 10.10
CA TYR A 178 4.52 -2.48 9.95
C TYR A 178 5.60 -2.07 10.95
N TYR A 179 5.50 -2.51 12.22
CA TYR A 179 6.56 -2.22 13.20
C TYR A 179 7.88 -2.93 12.89
N ASN A 180 7.82 -4.15 12.35
CA ASN A 180 9.02 -4.84 11.87
C ASN A 180 9.65 -4.13 10.67
N GLU A 181 8.85 -3.68 9.71
CA GLU A 181 9.34 -2.86 8.59
C GLU A 181 9.95 -1.55 9.09
N ALA A 182 9.32 -0.85 10.03
CA ALA A 182 9.88 0.36 10.63
C ALA A 182 11.28 0.13 11.23
N ARG A 183 11.51 -1.04 11.84
CA ARG A 183 12.81 -1.42 12.43
C ARG A 183 13.92 -1.51 11.38
N THR A 184 13.63 -2.05 10.20
CA THR A 184 14.64 -2.20 9.13
C THR A 184 15.13 -0.84 8.63
N TYR A 185 14.20 0.08 8.37
CA TYR A 185 14.51 1.45 7.93
C TYR A 185 15.19 2.28 9.02
N TRP A 186 14.83 2.09 10.30
CA TRP A 186 15.56 2.70 11.42
C TRP A 186 17.04 2.28 11.44
N ALA A 187 17.32 0.98 11.32
CA ALA A 187 18.69 0.48 11.31
C ALA A 187 19.51 1.06 10.13
N GLN A 188 18.89 1.21 8.97
CA GLN A 188 19.51 1.87 7.82
C GLN A 188 19.80 3.35 8.09
N ALA A 189 18.85 4.08 8.69
CA ALA A 189 19.03 5.49 9.05
C ALA A 189 20.21 5.67 10.01
N VAL A 190 20.33 4.81 11.04
CA VAL A 190 21.45 4.82 11.99
C VAL A 190 22.79 4.56 11.27
N ARG A 191 22.83 3.60 10.34
CA ARG A 191 24.03 3.30 9.54
C ARG A 191 24.49 4.52 8.74
N TYR A 192 23.58 5.16 8.01
CA TYR A 192 23.91 6.34 7.22
C TYR A 192 24.26 7.56 8.10
N ALA A 193 23.61 7.72 9.25
CA ALA A 193 23.95 8.76 10.21
C ALA A 193 25.39 8.60 10.74
N GLY A 194 25.80 7.36 11.01
CA GLY A 194 27.17 7.03 11.42
C GLY A 194 28.20 7.37 10.34
N GLN A 195 27.96 6.93 9.10
CA GLN A 195 28.83 7.26 7.96
C GLN A 195 28.92 8.77 7.70
N ALA A 196 27.81 9.49 7.85
CA ALA A 196 27.80 10.94 7.72
C ALA A 196 28.53 11.64 8.87
N ALA A 197 28.66 11.00 10.03
CA ALA A 197 29.35 11.56 11.20
C ALA A 197 30.88 11.53 11.10
N ASP A 198 31.44 10.73 10.19
CA ASP A 198 32.88 10.70 9.92
C ASP A 198 33.39 12.05 9.36
N TYR A 199 32.50 12.83 8.73
CA TYR A 199 32.79 14.16 8.22
C TYR A 199 32.66 15.22 9.32
N ARG A 200 33.73 15.99 9.54
CA ARG A 200 33.83 16.99 10.62
C ARG A 200 33.10 18.31 10.36
N PHE A 201 32.84 18.65 9.09
CA PHE A 201 32.14 19.88 8.71
C PHE A 201 30.63 19.65 8.68
N GLU A 202 29.83 20.72 8.78
CA GLU A 202 28.37 20.67 8.67
C GLU A 202 27.92 21.20 7.30
N LEU A 203 26.80 20.67 6.81
CA LEU A 203 26.13 21.19 5.61
C LEU A 203 25.00 22.14 5.98
N ASP A 204 24.63 23.03 5.05
CA ASP A 204 23.51 23.95 5.21
C ASP A 204 22.16 23.24 5.01
N LEU A 205 21.92 22.23 5.86
CA LEU A 205 20.69 21.44 5.98
C LEU A 205 20.39 21.28 7.48
N PRO A 206 20.01 22.37 8.16
CA PRO A 206 20.03 22.43 9.63
C PRO A 206 19.12 21.38 10.29
N GLN A 207 17.95 21.12 9.71
CA GLN A 207 17.03 20.10 10.25
C GLN A 207 17.62 18.69 10.16
N ILE A 208 18.18 18.31 9.00
CA ILE A 208 18.71 16.97 8.75
C ILE A 208 19.99 16.74 9.57
N GLU A 209 20.87 17.75 9.66
CA GLU A 209 22.06 17.68 10.52
C GLU A 209 21.70 17.58 12.01
N THR A 210 20.66 18.31 12.44
CA THR A 210 20.14 18.19 13.81
C THR A 210 19.62 16.79 14.09
N GLU A 211 18.87 16.19 13.17
CA GLU A 211 18.40 14.81 13.32
C GLU A 211 19.56 13.81 13.37
N ARG A 212 20.57 13.95 12.48
CA ARG A 212 21.81 13.14 12.55
C ARG A 212 22.45 13.24 13.93
N TYR A 213 22.63 14.46 14.43
CA TYR A 213 23.22 14.70 15.74
C TYR A 213 22.40 14.07 16.87
N GLN A 214 21.07 14.15 16.80
CA GLN A 214 20.18 13.52 17.78
C GLN A 214 20.25 11.99 17.75
N ILE A 215 20.39 11.37 16.57
CA ILE A 215 20.60 9.93 16.42
C ILE A 215 21.94 9.53 17.06
N MET A 216 23.03 10.24 16.72
CA MET A 216 24.37 9.94 17.23
C MET A 216 24.51 10.14 18.75
N THR A 217 23.84 11.14 19.30
CA THR A 217 23.81 11.37 20.76
C THR A 217 22.82 10.47 21.50
N GLY A 218 22.00 9.70 20.79
CA GLY A 218 20.97 8.85 21.37
C GLY A 218 19.77 9.61 21.95
N ARG A 219 19.67 10.93 21.72
CA ARG A 219 18.49 11.75 22.08
C ARG A 219 17.27 11.29 21.29
N LEU A 220 17.47 10.87 20.06
CA LEU A 220 16.47 10.29 19.19
C LEU A 220 16.80 8.80 19.04
N ASN A 221 16.05 7.96 19.75
CA ASN A 221 16.19 6.52 19.73
C ASN A 221 14.82 5.87 19.49
N PHE A 222 14.53 5.58 18.22
CA PHE A 222 13.29 4.91 17.83
C PHE A 222 13.30 3.40 18.09
N ASP A 223 14.47 2.78 18.25
CA ASP A 223 14.59 1.34 18.51
C ASP A 223 13.80 0.94 19.77
N ARG A 224 14.01 1.68 20.87
CA ARG A 224 13.28 1.46 22.14
C ARG A 224 11.77 1.63 22.01
N ILE A 225 11.34 2.56 21.15
CA ILE A 225 9.91 2.84 20.92
C ILE A 225 9.29 1.70 20.11
N ILE A 226 9.96 1.25 19.05
CA ILE A 226 9.53 0.14 18.20
C ILE A 226 9.48 -1.16 19.02
N GLU A 227 10.52 -1.46 19.81
CA GLU A 227 10.55 -2.64 20.67
C GLU A 227 9.41 -2.66 21.69
N ARG A 228 9.11 -1.51 22.29
CA ARG A 228 7.98 -1.37 23.20
C ARG A 228 6.65 -1.65 22.49
N HIS A 229 6.45 -1.13 21.29
CA HIS A 229 5.23 -1.36 20.52
C HIS A 229 5.10 -2.83 20.10
N LEU A 230 6.19 -3.45 19.62
CA LEU A 230 6.21 -4.88 19.28
C LEU A 230 5.86 -5.74 20.50
N TYR A 231 6.47 -5.48 21.66
CA TYR A 231 6.15 -6.20 22.90
C TYR A 231 4.67 -6.07 23.28
N GLN A 232 4.10 -4.86 23.17
CA GLN A 232 2.69 -4.62 23.46
C GLN A 232 1.76 -5.36 22.49
N VAL A 233 2.08 -5.35 21.20
CA VAL A 233 1.30 -6.05 20.17
C VAL A 233 1.38 -7.57 20.36
N GLU A 234 2.56 -8.13 20.68
CA GLU A 234 2.69 -9.57 20.94
C GLU A 234 1.91 -10.01 22.18
N ALA A 235 1.92 -9.21 23.25
CA ALA A 235 1.11 -9.49 24.43
C ALA A 235 -0.40 -9.52 24.10
N LYS A 236 -0.88 -8.55 23.31
CA LYS A 236 -2.29 -8.51 22.86
C LYS A 236 -2.63 -9.68 21.95
N LEU A 237 -1.74 -10.03 21.01
CA LEU A 237 -1.89 -11.20 20.15
C LEU A 237 -2.04 -12.47 20.98
N GLY A 238 -1.17 -12.69 21.98
CA GLY A 238 -1.24 -13.85 22.86
C GLY A 238 -2.60 -14.00 23.55
N VAL A 239 -3.13 -12.90 24.09
CA VAL A 239 -4.46 -12.89 24.74
C VAL A 239 -5.57 -13.19 23.72
N THR A 240 -5.54 -12.58 22.54
CA THR A 240 -6.55 -12.83 21.50
C THR A 240 -6.46 -14.27 20.96
N THR A 241 -5.27 -14.82 20.77
CA THR A 241 -5.07 -16.17 20.26
C THR A 241 -5.55 -17.20 21.26
N GLU A 242 -5.23 -17.02 22.54
CA GLU A 242 -5.69 -17.91 23.62
C GLU A 242 -7.22 -17.93 23.70
N PHE A 243 -7.86 -16.76 23.59
CA PHE A 243 -9.31 -16.65 23.56
C PHE A 243 -9.91 -17.38 22.35
N LEU A 244 -9.37 -17.16 21.15
CA LEU A 244 -9.86 -17.81 19.92
C LEU A 244 -9.65 -19.32 19.94
N ASP A 245 -8.55 -19.81 20.51
CA ASP A 245 -8.27 -21.24 20.60
C ASP A 245 -9.22 -21.94 21.59
N ARG A 246 -9.71 -21.22 22.61
CA ARG A 246 -10.73 -21.70 23.54
C ARG A 246 -12.13 -21.77 22.91
N GLU A 247 -12.51 -20.74 22.16
CA GLU A 247 -13.86 -20.63 21.56
C GLU A 247 -14.00 -21.33 20.19
N GLY A 248 -12.88 -21.60 19.51
CA GLY A 248 -12.83 -22.21 18.18
C GLY A 248 -12.68 -21.19 17.03
N ARG A 249 -12.01 -21.60 15.94
CA ARG A 249 -11.72 -20.77 14.76
C ARG A 249 -12.35 -21.37 13.48
N PRO A 250 -13.19 -20.64 12.72
CA PRO A 250 -13.79 -19.33 13.05
C PRO A 250 -14.82 -19.45 14.18
N ARG A 251 -15.08 -18.36 14.91
CA ARG A 251 -16.10 -18.37 15.95
C ARG A 251 -17.48 -18.66 15.35
N PRO A 252 -18.31 -19.51 15.99
CA PRO A 252 -19.64 -19.86 15.47
C PRO A 252 -20.53 -18.62 15.23
N VAL A 253 -20.47 -17.63 16.12
CA VAL A 253 -21.24 -16.38 16.00
C VAL A 253 -20.83 -15.59 14.77
N ARG A 254 -19.53 -15.53 14.45
CA ARG A 254 -19.04 -14.83 13.27
C ARG A 254 -19.50 -15.52 11.98
N GLN A 255 -19.46 -16.85 11.94
CA GLN A 255 -19.95 -17.62 10.81
C GLN A 255 -21.42 -17.34 10.56
N LEU A 256 -22.26 -17.39 11.61
CA LEU A 256 -23.67 -17.06 11.51
C LEU A 256 -23.89 -15.64 10.97
N MET A 257 -23.15 -14.64 11.46
CA MET A 257 -23.25 -13.27 10.93
C MET A 257 -22.82 -13.17 9.46
N GLN A 258 -21.80 -13.91 9.05
CA GLN A 258 -21.35 -13.95 7.65
C GLN A 258 -22.41 -14.61 6.76
N ASP A 259 -22.96 -15.75 7.20
CA ASP A 259 -24.02 -16.47 6.50
C ASP A 259 -25.29 -15.61 6.37
N ASP A 260 -25.68 -14.88 7.43
CA ASP A 260 -26.80 -13.93 7.42
C ASP A 260 -26.57 -12.77 6.45
N MET A 261 -25.35 -12.21 6.41
CA MET A 261 -24.98 -11.15 5.46
C MET A 261 -24.98 -11.66 4.01
N GLU A 262 -24.43 -12.86 3.78
CA GLU A 262 -24.44 -13.50 2.46
C GLU A 262 -25.86 -13.82 2.00
N ALA A 263 -26.72 -14.30 2.90
CA ALA A 263 -28.14 -14.49 2.63
C ALA A 263 -28.81 -13.18 2.21
N PHE A 264 -28.57 -12.08 2.92
CA PHE A 264 -29.10 -10.76 2.55
C PHE A 264 -28.64 -10.30 1.16
N HIS A 265 -27.37 -10.52 0.81
CA HIS A 265 -26.83 -10.15 -0.51
C HIS A 265 -27.34 -11.05 -1.64
N ASN A 266 -27.55 -12.34 -1.38
CA ASN A 266 -28.04 -13.29 -2.36
C ASN A 266 -29.57 -13.20 -2.57
N GLU A 267 -30.32 -12.85 -1.52
CA GLU A 267 -31.77 -12.65 -1.58
C GLU A 267 -32.16 -11.23 -2.03
N ALA A 268 -31.20 -10.30 -2.16
CA ALA A 268 -31.48 -8.98 -2.66
C ALA A 268 -31.97 -9.05 -4.13
N PRO A 269 -33.20 -8.61 -4.43
CA PRO A 269 -33.68 -8.57 -5.81
C PRO A 269 -32.76 -7.68 -6.64
N SER A 270 -32.41 -8.13 -7.85
CA SER A 270 -31.61 -7.36 -8.81
C SER A 270 -32.15 -5.93 -8.90
N PRO A 271 -31.32 -4.88 -8.98
CA PRO A 271 -31.79 -3.48 -9.02
C PRO A 271 -32.70 -3.15 -10.21
N LEU A 272 -32.75 -4.04 -11.20
CA LEU A 272 -33.63 -3.96 -12.38
C LEU A 272 -34.91 -4.80 -12.24
N SER A 273 -35.02 -5.63 -11.21
CA SER A 273 -36.23 -6.41 -10.93
C SER A 273 -37.26 -5.56 -10.18
N PRO A 274 -38.56 -5.78 -10.41
CA PRO A 274 -39.61 -5.03 -9.72
C PRO A 274 -39.48 -5.23 -8.20
N PRO A 275 -39.75 -4.18 -7.39
CA PRO A 275 -39.63 -4.29 -5.95
C PRO A 275 -40.58 -5.37 -5.41
N VAL A 276 -40.05 -6.30 -4.62
CA VAL A 276 -40.86 -7.32 -3.95
C VAL A 276 -41.53 -6.67 -2.74
N LEU A 277 -42.85 -6.51 -2.80
CA LEU A 277 -43.63 -6.01 -1.67
C LEU A 277 -43.61 -7.04 -0.53
N ASN A 278 -43.64 -6.57 0.72
CA ASN A 278 -43.72 -7.45 1.89
C ASN A 278 -44.99 -8.31 1.79
N PRO A 279 -44.93 -9.64 1.99
CA PRO A 279 -46.09 -10.53 1.87
C PRO A 279 -47.26 -10.19 2.81
N HIS A 280 -47.02 -9.41 3.86
CA HIS A 280 -48.09 -8.87 4.73
C HIS A 280 -48.79 -7.61 4.19
N TRP A 281 -48.29 -7.01 3.11
CA TRP A 281 -48.86 -5.84 2.46
C TRP A 281 -49.65 -6.29 1.23
N GLN A 282 -50.95 -6.55 1.42
CA GLN A 282 -51.88 -6.88 0.33
C GLN A 282 -52.36 -5.61 -0.38
N GLU A 283 -51.45 -4.81 -0.91
CA GLU A 283 -51.84 -3.66 -1.73
C GLU A 283 -51.94 -4.10 -3.19
N GLN A 284 -53.12 -3.90 -3.78
CA GLN A 284 -53.26 -4.00 -5.23
C GLN A 284 -52.45 -2.85 -5.86
N PRO A 285 -51.69 -3.09 -6.94
CA PRO A 285 -50.99 -2.01 -7.62
C PRO A 285 -52.00 -0.93 -8.03
N LEU A 286 -51.71 0.32 -7.69
CA LEU A 286 -52.57 1.49 -7.99
C LEU A 286 -52.90 1.64 -9.48
N PHE A 287 -52.12 1.00 -10.35
CA PHE A 287 -52.33 0.91 -11.78
C PHE A 287 -52.31 -0.57 -12.17
N PRO A 288 -53.42 -1.13 -12.69
CA PRO A 288 -53.41 -2.46 -13.30
C PRO A 288 -52.47 -2.44 -14.52
N ASN A 289 -51.72 -3.52 -14.75
CA ASN A 289 -50.93 -3.64 -15.98
C ASN A 289 -51.87 -3.53 -17.20
N ASP A 290 -51.55 -2.64 -18.14
CA ASP A 290 -52.36 -2.22 -19.30
C ASP A 290 -52.62 -3.31 -20.37
N GLU A 291 -52.76 -4.59 -20.00
CA GLU A 291 -53.18 -5.67 -20.92
C GLU A 291 -54.71 -5.87 -20.97
N GLN A 292 -55.50 -5.02 -20.30
CA GLN A 292 -56.96 -5.10 -20.28
C GLN A 292 -57.64 -3.82 -20.78
N VAL A 293 -57.07 -3.16 -21.79
CA VAL A 293 -57.84 -2.18 -22.58
C VAL A 293 -58.57 -2.97 -23.68
N PRO A 294 -59.91 -3.08 -23.67
CA PRO A 294 -60.63 -3.74 -24.75
C PRO A 294 -60.40 -2.95 -26.04
N ILE A 295 -59.89 -3.64 -27.05
CA ILE A 295 -59.85 -3.13 -28.43
C ILE A 295 -61.32 -2.88 -28.82
N PHE A 296 -61.70 -1.63 -29.06
CA PHE A 296 -62.96 -1.31 -29.71
C PHE A 296 -62.87 -1.84 -31.14
N GLU A 297 -63.42 -3.02 -31.39
CA GLU A 297 -63.66 -3.53 -32.74
C GLU A 297 -64.80 -2.73 -33.36
N ASP A 298 -64.49 -1.97 -34.41
CA ASP A 298 -65.47 -1.34 -35.30
C ASP A 298 -66.27 -2.42 -36.05
N GLU A 299 -67.49 -2.73 -35.61
CA GLU A 299 -68.45 -3.52 -36.40
C GLU A 299 -68.92 -2.70 -37.61
N THR A 300 -68.28 -2.93 -38.76
CA THR A 300 -68.86 -2.64 -40.07
C THR A 300 -69.06 -3.94 -40.83
N ALA A 301 -70.24 -4.04 -41.47
CA ALA A 301 -70.63 -4.99 -42.51
C ALA A 301 -70.80 -6.46 -42.07
N SER A 302 -71.77 -7.25 -42.54
CA SER A 302 -73.06 -7.08 -43.21
C SER A 302 -73.54 -8.50 -43.54
N GLU A 303 -74.85 -8.67 -43.73
CA GLU A 303 -75.45 -9.67 -44.62
C GLU A 303 -75.41 -11.15 -44.21
N ASN A 304 -76.54 -11.58 -43.64
CA ASN A 304 -77.22 -12.77 -44.12
C ASN A 304 -78.14 -12.37 -45.30
N VAL A 305 -77.86 -12.89 -46.48
CA VAL A 305 -78.81 -13.09 -47.57
C VAL A 305 -78.86 -14.59 -47.83
N GLN A 306 -80.08 -15.13 -47.87
CA GLN A 306 -80.43 -16.39 -48.53
C GLN A 306 -80.27 -16.27 -50.03
#